data_AF-A0A1U9LIJ3-F1
#
_entry.id   AF-A0A1U9LIJ3-F1
#
_cell.length_a   1.000
_cell.length_b   1.000
_cell.length_c   1.000
_cell.angle_alpha   90.00
_cell.angle_beta   90.00
_cell.angle_gamma   90.00
#
_symmetry.space_group_name_H-M   'P 1'
#
loop_
_entity.id
_entity.type
_entity.pdbx_description
1 polymer ?
#
loop_
_entity_poly.entity_id
_entity_poly.type
_entity_poly.pdbx_seq_one_letter_code
_entity_poly.pdbx_strand_id
1 'polypeptide(L)'
;MRKPKNYDPLREASMRLTEPHVQKWMSAALKTINAPRAREATEIVLLTVILAAGREDATQRRLGLRWRAHLCSLFDEVPVATLHQMVLAGAFTFPELQSAVREYSLGGERNVPWIEEMASIYLATTSAAGFNDTR
;
A
#
# COMPACT_ATOMS: atom_id res chain seq x y z
N MET A 1 1.24 14.92 -24.72
CA MET A 1 2.11 14.45 -23.62
C MET A 1 2.19 12.93 -23.68
N ARG A 2 3.40 12.36 -23.79
CA ARG A 2 3.58 10.90 -23.79
C ARG A 2 3.32 10.38 -22.37
N LYS A 3 2.32 9.52 -22.17
CA LYS A 3 2.14 8.77 -20.92
C LYS A 3 3.45 8.02 -20.62
N PRO A 4 3.96 8.01 -19.37
CA PRO A 4 5.13 7.22 -19.06
C PRO A 4 4.82 5.74 -19.34
N LYS A 5 5.44 5.20 -20.38
CA LYS A 5 5.48 3.76 -20.65
C LYS A 5 6.42 3.14 -19.62
N ASN A 6 5.96 2.09 -18.93
CA ASN A 6 6.74 1.17 -18.08
C ASN A 6 6.88 1.51 -16.60
N TYR A 7 5.77 1.83 -15.94
CA TYR A 7 5.70 1.53 -14.50
C TYR A 7 5.33 0.06 -14.32
N ASP A 8 6.20 -0.70 -13.64
CA ASP A 8 5.98 -2.12 -13.34
C ASP A 8 5.91 -2.31 -11.81
N PRO A 9 4.71 -2.44 -11.23
CA PRO A 9 4.54 -2.56 -9.79
C PRO A 9 5.12 -3.86 -9.24
N LEU A 10 5.22 -4.92 -10.06
CA LEU A 10 5.85 -6.17 -9.64
C LEU A 10 7.36 -5.99 -9.48
N ARG A 11 7.99 -5.30 -10.42
CA ARG A 11 9.41 -4.97 -10.34
C ARG A 11 9.72 -4.09 -9.14
N GLU A 12 8.91 -3.06 -8.89
CA GLU A 12 9.10 -2.20 -7.72
C GLU A 12 8.86 -2.96 -6.41
N ALA A 13 7.79 -3.74 -6.32
CA ALA A 13 7.53 -4.57 -5.14
C ALA A 13 8.69 -5.53 -4.87
N SER A 14 9.28 -6.12 -5.92
CA SER A 14 10.45 -6.99 -5.80
C SER A 14 11.66 -6.25 -5.24
N MET A 15 11.89 -5.00 -5.66
CA MET A 15 12.96 -4.15 -5.11
C MET A 15 12.72 -3.81 -3.64
N ARG A 16 11.51 -3.39 -3.27
CA ARG A 16 11.22 -3.04 -1.86
C ARG A 16 11.34 -4.26 -0.95
N LEU A 17 11.02 -5.45 -1.46
CA LEU A 17 11.15 -6.70 -0.71
C LEU A 17 12.59 -7.21 -0.58
N THR A 18 13.61 -6.59 -1.20
CA THR A 18 15.00 -6.97 -0.88
C THR A 18 15.41 -6.54 0.53
N GLU A 19 14.71 -5.56 1.10
CA GLU A 19 14.97 -5.06 2.44
C GLU A 19 14.44 -6.02 3.52
N PRO A 20 15.29 -6.56 4.42
CA PRO A 20 14.87 -7.53 5.44
C PRO A 20 13.79 -6.99 6.38
N HIS A 21 13.83 -5.69 6.68
CA HIS A 21 12.84 -5.03 7.52
C HIS A 21 11.47 -4.96 6.86
N VAL A 22 11.40 -4.77 5.54
CA VAL A 22 10.15 -4.83 4.77
C VAL A 22 9.58 -6.23 4.83
N GLN A 23 10.40 -7.26 4.54
CA GLN A 23 9.96 -8.66 4.59
C GLN A 23 9.38 -9.01 5.96
N LYS A 24 10.09 -8.68 7.05
CA LYS A 24 9.66 -8.98 8.42
C LYS A 24 8.25 -8.46 8.72
N TRP A 25 7.97 -7.20 8.40
CA TRP A 25 6.68 -6.58 8.71
C TRP A 25 5.57 -7.03 7.75
N MET A 26 5.90 -7.27 6.48
CA MET A 26 4.96 -7.85 5.52
C MET A 26 4.53 -9.27 5.94
N SER A 27 5.47 -10.15 6.31
CA SER A 27 5.15 -11.49 6.79
C SER A 27 4.34 -11.47 8.10
N ALA A 28 4.56 -10.49 8.97
CA ALA A 28 3.75 -10.31 10.18
C ALA A 28 2.28 -9.97 9.85
N ALA A 29 2.05 -9.04 8.92
CA ALA A 29 0.70 -8.69 8.47
C ALA A 29 0.00 -9.86 7.76
N LEU A 30 0.74 -10.66 6.98
CA LEU A 30 0.19 -11.80 6.25
C LEU A 30 -0.40 -12.88 7.15
N LYS A 31 0.18 -13.10 8.34
CA LYS A 31 -0.39 -14.02 9.34
C LYS A 31 -1.81 -13.65 9.76
N THR A 32 -2.11 -12.36 9.81
CA THR A 32 -3.45 -11.86 10.13
C THR A 32 -4.37 -12.00 8.92
N ILE A 33 -3.98 -11.45 7.77
CA ILE A 33 -4.92 -11.31 6.64
C ILE A 33 -5.17 -12.62 5.88
N ASN A 34 -4.32 -13.65 6.04
CA ASN A 34 -4.50 -14.97 5.41
C ASN A 34 -5.36 -15.94 6.23
N ALA A 35 -5.70 -15.63 7.48
CA ALA A 35 -6.43 -16.56 8.35
C ALA A 35 -7.95 -16.59 8.08
N PRO A 36 -8.60 -17.78 8.09
CA PRO A 36 -8.38 -18.89 7.15
C PRO A 36 -9.04 -18.58 5.80
N ARG A 37 -8.27 -18.12 4.82
CA ARG A 37 -8.75 -17.86 3.46
C ARG A 37 -8.39 -19.01 2.53
N ALA A 38 -9.27 -19.36 1.59
CA ALA A 38 -9.02 -20.41 0.59
C ALA A 38 -7.81 -20.11 -0.33
N ARG A 39 -7.40 -18.84 -0.41
CA ARG A 39 -6.22 -18.39 -1.15
C ARG A 39 -5.41 -17.43 -0.30
N GLU A 40 -4.16 -17.79 -0.07
CA GLU A 40 -3.20 -16.95 0.66
C GLU A 40 -2.57 -15.92 -0.27
N ALA A 41 -2.47 -14.68 0.20
CA ALA A 41 -1.61 -13.67 -0.41
C ALA A 41 -0.16 -13.91 0.01
N THR A 42 0.78 -13.55 -0.86
CA THR A 42 2.20 -13.45 -0.54
C THR A 42 2.60 -11.99 -0.38
N GLU A 43 3.79 -11.71 0.15
CA GLU A 43 4.32 -10.36 0.34
C GLU A 43 4.35 -9.60 -0.99
N ILE A 44 4.89 -10.26 -2.04
CA ILE A 44 4.99 -9.68 -3.37
C ILE A 44 3.63 -9.35 -3.96
N VAL A 45 2.64 -10.23 -3.77
CA VAL A 45 1.28 -10.03 -4.26
C VAL A 45 0.63 -8.84 -3.56
N LEU A 46 0.67 -8.81 -2.22
CA LEU A 46 0.03 -7.74 -1.45
C LEU A 46 0.63 -6.39 -1.80
N LEU A 47 1.96 -6.33 -1.89
CA LEU A 47 2.67 -5.10 -2.22
C LEU A 47 2.38 -4.65 -3.65
N THR A 48 2.44 -5.56 -4.63
CA THR A 48 2.12 -5.24 -6.03
C THR A 48 0.71 -4.66 -6.16
N VAL A 49 -0.27 -5.22 -5.44
CA VAL A 49 -1.66 -4.75 -5.45
C VAL A 49 -1.80 -3.32 -4.89
N ILE A 50 -1.09 -3.00 -3.81
CA ILE A 50 -1.10 -1.67 -3.21
C ILE A 50 -0.43 -0.66 -4.16
N LEU A 51 0.75 -0.99 -4.69
CA LEU A 51 1.51 -0.11 -5.58
C LEU A 51 0.85 0.13 -6.95
N ALA A 52 0.04 -0.84 -7.39
CA ALA A 52 -0.79 -0.73 -8.58
C ALA A 52 -1.95 0.27 -8.43
N ALA A 53 -2.35 0.63 -7.21
CA ALA A 53 -3.49 1.50 -6.99
C ALA A 53 -3.27 2.92 -7.55
N GLY A 54 -4.33 3.54 -8.09
CA GLY A 54 -4.25 4.87 -8.70
C GLY A 54 -3.53 4.89 -10.07
N ARG A 55 -3.26 3.73 -10.68
CA ARG A 55 -2.65 3.61 -12.01
C ARG A 55 -3.69 3.25 -13.07
N GLU A 56 -3.57 3.83 -14.26
CA GLU A 56 -4.46 3.59 -15.41
C GLU A 56 -4.19 2.24 -16.12
N ASP A 57 -4.10 1.14 -15.39
CA ASP A 57 -3.93 -0.22 -15.96
C ASP A 57 -5.09 -1.13 -15.52
N ALA A 58 -5.95 -1.48 -16.48
CA ALA A 58 -7.13 -2.32 -16.25
C ALA A 58 -6.78 -3.74 -15.76
N THR A 59 -5.60 -4.26 -16.13
CA THR A 59 -5.13 -5.59 -15.69
C THR A 59 -4.78 -5.54 -14.21
N GLN A 60 -4.05 -4.51 -13.80
CA GLN A 60 -3.64 -4.29 -12.42
C GLN A 60 -4.85 -4.01 -11.52
N ARG A 61 -5.83 -3.25 -12.02
CA ARG A 61 -7.11 -3.03 -11.32
C ARG A 61 -7.85 -4.34 -11.02
N ARG A 62 -7.94 -5.24 -12.01
CA ARG A 62 -8.55 -6.57 -11.82
C ARG A 62 -7.79 -7.42 -10.81
N LEU A 63 -6.46 -7.34 -10.80
CA LEU A 63 -5.64 -8.01 -9.80
C LEU A 63 -6.02 -7.54 -8.40
N GLY A 64 -6.12 -6.22 -8.18
CA GLY A 64 -6.50 -5.67 -6.87
C GLY A 64 -7.90 -6.09 -6.42
N LEU A 65 -8.89 -6.12 -7.32
CA LEU A 65 -10.23 -6.63 -7.00
C LEU A 65 -10.22 -8.10 -6.55
N ARG A 66 -9.34 -8.93 -7.12
CA ARG A 66 -9.19 -10.34 -6.72
C ARG A 66 -8.66 -10.50 -5.30
N TRP A 67 -7.93 -9.51 -4.79
CA TRP A 67 -7.32 -9.49 -3.46
C TRP A 67 -8.00 -8.50 -2.51
N ARG A 68 -9.16 -7.96 -2.90
CA ARG A 68 -9.88 -6.95 -2.13
C ARG A 68 -10.16 -7.41 -0.69
N ALA A 69 -10.54 -8.66 -0.49
CA ALA A 69 -10.82 -9.18 0.86
C ALA A 69 -9.57 -9.17 1.76
N HIS A 70 -8.39 -9.42 1.20
CA HIS A 70 -7.11 -9.31 1.93
C HIS A 70 -6.78 -7.85 2.25
N LEU A 71 -7.09 -6.92 1.35
CA LEU A 71 -6.95 -5.48 1.62
C LEU A 71 -7.94 -5.01 2.71
N CYS A 72 -9.18 -5.51 2.72
CA CYS A 72 -10.13 -5.25 3.78
C CYS A 72 -9.56 -5.70 5.14
N SER A 73 -9.09 -6.96 5.26
CA SER A 73 -8.46 -7.42 6.51
C SER A 73 -7.18 -6.66 6.85
N LEU A 74 -6.40 -6.23 5.85
CA LEU A 74 -5.21 -5.41 6.08
C LEU A 74 -5.59 -4.08 6.78
N PHE A 75 -6.63 -3.41 6.30
CA PHE A 75 -7.06 -2.12 6.84
C PHE A 75 -8.01 -2.23 8.03
N ASP A 76 -8.60 -3.40 8.27
CA ASP A 76 -9.49 -3.61 9.39
C ASP A 76 -8.80 -4.29 10.58
N GLU A 77 -8.05 -5.37 10.34
CA GLU A 77 -7.57 -6.29 11.38
C GLU A 77 -6.12 -6.06 11.78
N VAL A 78 -5.26 -5.64 10.85
CA VAL A 78 -3.84 -5.42 11.15
C VAL A 78 -3.70 -4.21 12.08
N PRO A 79 -2.95 -4.31 13.19
CA PRO A 79 -2.77 -3.18 14.10
C PRO A 79 -2.14 -1.97 13.41
N VAL A 80 -2.60 -0.76 13.75
CA VAL A 80 -2.04 0.51 13.24
C VAL A 80 -0.52 0.58 13.43
N ALA A 81 -0.01 0.12 14.57
CA ALA A 81 1.43 0.06 14.81
C ALA A 81 2.18 -0.78 13.77
N THR A 82 1.60 -1.92 13.36
CA THR A 82 2.18 -2.78 12.30
C THR A 82 2.12 -2.08 10.94
N LEU A 83 0.98 -1.48 10.57
CA LEU A 83 0.86 -0.71 9.33
C LEU A 83 1.87 0.44 9.27
N HIS A 84 2.04 1.16 10.37
CA HIS A 84 3.02 2.24 10.47
C HIS A 84 4.46 1.72 10.33
N GLN A 85 4.79 0.59 10.95
CA GLN A 85 6.12 -0.01 10.80
C GLN A 85 6.39 -0.48 9.36
N MET A 86 5.37 -0.95 8.63
CA MET A 86 5.50 -1.26 7.20
C MET A 86 5.81 -0.01 6.38
N VAL A 87 5.19 1.13 6.72
CA VAL A 87 5.50 2.43 6.08
C VAL A 87 6.93 2.88 6.39
N LEU A 88 7.35 2.85 7.65
CA LEU A 88 8.70 3.24 8.06
C LEU A 88 9.78 2.33 7.47
N ALA A 89 9.47 1.05 7.30
CA ALA A 89 10.37 0.10 6.63
C ALA A 89 10.48 0.34 5.12
N GLY A 90 9.62 1.17 4.53
CA GLY A 90 9.63 1.45 3.09
C GLY A 90 8.86 0.45 2.24
N ALA A 91 7.94 -0.33 2.83
CA ALA A 91 7.07 -1.22 2.05
C ALA A 91 6.17 -0.39 1.13
N PHE A 92 5.45 0.56 1.70
CA PHE A 92 4.57 1.50 1.00
C PHE A 92 4.55 2.85 1.72
N THR A 93 4.07 3.88 1.05
CA THR A 93 3.85 5.21 1.61
C THR A 93 2.39 5.42 2.00
N PHE A 94 2.10 6.41 2.85
CA PHE A 94 0.71 6.74 3.19
C PHE A 94 -0.14 7.14 1.96
N PRO A 95 0.37 7.91 0.98
CA PRO A 95 -0.35 8.16 -0.27
C PRO A 95 -0.64 6.90 -1.10
N GLU A 96 0.26 5.90 -1.11
CA GLU A 96 0.01 4.61 -1.78
C GLU A 96 -1.10 3.83 -1.08
N LEU A 97 -1.11 3.81 0.26
CA LEU A 97 -2.21 3.24 1.02
C LEU A 97 -3.54 3.96 0.75
N GLN A 98 -3.55 5.28 0.77
CA GLN A 98 -4.75 6.09 0.46
C GLN A 98 -5.24 5.83 -0.97
N SER A 99 -4.33 5.66 -1.93
CA SER A 99 -4.69 5.30 -3.31
C SER A 99 -5.36 3.94 -3.37
N ALA A 100 -4.87 2.95 -2.62
CA ALA A 100 -5.50 1.63 -2.52
C ALA A 100 -6.90 1.69 -1.89
N VAL A 101 -7.07 2.47 -0.82
CA VAL A 101 -8.37 2.69 -0.18
C VAL A 101 -9.41 3.21 -1.19
N ARG A 102 -9.03 4.24 -1.96
CA ARG A 102 -9.91 4.87 -2.96
C ARG A 102 -10.21 3.96 -4.15
N GLU A 103 -9.17 3.40 -4.77
CA GLU A 103 -9.27 2.58 -5.98
C GLU A 103 -10.12 1.33 -5.76
N TYR A 104 -9.94 0.69 -4.60
CA TYR A 104 -10.63 -0.55 -4.25
C TYR A 104 -11.88 -0.32 -3.41
N SER A 105 -12.31 0.94 -3.25
CA SER A 105 -13.53 1.35 -2.53
C SER A 105 -13.63 0.75 -1.13
N LEU A 106 -12.53 0.85 -0.39
CA LEU A 106 -12.41 0.51 1.02
C LEU A 106 -12.77 1.78 1.80
N GLY A 107 -13.56 1.68 2.86
CA GLY A 107 -14.08 2.84 3.57
C GLY A 107 -14.85 2.52 4.85
N GLY A 108 -15.12 1.23 5.11
CA GLY A 108 -15.71 0.77 6.37
C GLY A 108 -14.67 0.23 7.35
N GLU A 109 -13.43 0.06 6.90
CA GLU A 109 -12.36 -0.58 7.66
C GLU A 109 -11.78 0.35 8.72
N ARG A 110 -11.54 -0.20 9.91
CA ARG A 110 -11.14 0.54 11.12
C ARG A 110 -9.97 1.51 10.95
N ASN A 111 -8.97 1.16 10.15
CA ASN A 111 -7.76 1.98 10.01
C ASN A 111 -7.84 3.01 8.87
N VAL A 112 -8.93 3.05 8.08
CA VAL A 112 -9.06 4.01 6.96
C VAL A 112 -8.93 5.47 7.39
N PRO A 113 -9.62 5.95 8.45
CA PRO A 113 -9.48 7.34 8.89
C PRO A 113 -8.03 7.72 9.24
N TRP A 114 -7.30 6.81 9.90
CA TRP A 114 -5.90 7.01 10.22
C TRP A 114 -5.02 7.07 8.96
N ILE A 115 -5.26 6.20 7.97
CA ILE A 115 -4.53 6.24 6.69
C ILE A 115 -4.74 7.58 5.98
N GLU A 116 -5.97 8.08 5.93
CA GLU A 116 -6.30 9.35 5.29
C GLU A 116 -5.64 10.54 5.99
N GLU A 117 -5.66 10.56 7.32
CA GLU A 117 -4.99 11.58 8.13
C GLU A 117 -3.48 11.59 7.87
N MET A 118 -2.83 10.42 7.95
CA MET A 118 -1.38 10.32 7.74
C MET A 118 -0.97 10.67 6.30
N ALA A 119 -1.80 10.33 5.30
CA ALA A 119 -1.57 10.73 3.91
C ALA A 119 -1.65 12.25 3.75
N SER A 120 -2.62 12.90 4.40
CA SER A 120 -2.74 14.36 4.41
C SER A 120 -1.52 15.03 5.04
N ILE A 121 -1.06 14.54 6.19
CA ILE A 121 0.14 15.04 6.88
C ILE A 121 1.37 14.87 5.98
N TYR A 122 1.55 13.70 5.37
CA TYR A 122 2.68 13.41 4.47
C TYR A 122 2.74 14.36 3.27
N LEU A 123 1.59 14.66 2.65
CA LEU A 123 1.51 15.58 1.52
C LEU A 123 1.80 17.02 1.94
N ALA A 124 1.31 17.45 3.10
CA ALA A 124 1.57 18.78 3.65
C ALA A 124 3.05 18.99 3.98
N THR A 125 3.71 18.01 4.61
CA THR A 125 5.14 18.08 4.96
C THR A 125 6.03 18.05 3.72
N THR A 126 5.71 17.21 2.73
CA THR A 126 6.45 17.15 1.46
C THR A 126 6.32 18.45 0.68
N SER A 127 5.13 19.04 0.66
CA SER A 127 4.87 20.34 0.01
C SER A 127 5.63 21.48 0.70
N ALA A 128 5.68 21.47 2.05
CA ALA A 128 6.45 22.44 2.82
C ALA A 128 7.97 22.29 2.62
N ALA A 129 8.48 21.06 2.52
CA ALA A 129 9.89 20.79 2.24
C ALA A 129 10.31 21.29 0.84
N GLY A 130 9.49 21.05 -0.19
CA GLY A 130 9.75 21.55 -1.55
C GLY A 130 9.66 23.08 -1.67
N PHE A 131 8.89 23.75 -0.80
CA PHE A 131 8.85 25.21 -0.73
C PHE A 131 10.13 25.82 -0.13
N ASN A 132 10.81 25.10 0.77
CA ASN A 132 11.98 25.63 1.48
C ASN A 132 13.30 25.54 0.69
N ASP A 133 13.31 24.82 -0.44
CA ASP A 133 14.50 24.58 -1.28
C ASP A 133 14.67 25.64 -2.41
N THR A 134 13.88 26.73 -2.36
CA THR A 134 13.88 27.81 -3.37
C THR A 134 14.20 29.20 -2.81
N ARG A 135 14.94 29.29 -1.70
CA ARG A 135 15.40 30.56 -1.12
C ARG A 135 16.90 30.62 -0.90
#